data_AF-A0A1I6B0K8-F1
#
_entry.id   AF-A0A1I6B0K8-F1
#
_cell.length_a   1.000
_cell.length_b   1.000
_cell.length_c   1.000
_cell.angle_alpha   90.00
_cell.angle_beta   90.00
_cell.angle_gamma   90.00
#
_symmetry.space_group_name_H-M   'P 1'
#
loop_
_entity.id
_entity.type
_entity.pdbx_description
1 polymer ?
#
loop_
_entity_poly.entity_id
_entity_poly.type
_entity_poly.pdbx_seq_one_letter_code
_entity_poly.pdbx_strand_id
1 'polypeptide(L)'
;MADHSFSRRDWLKATALASAPLVLGPVSAFAGATVPGKTPPLSAADIAAIEAAMGKKGTYVEAQATHSTSLPRNDLKITIKGEPVPIAFGFGGWVAIKHTLDGKSAMLMSDTVLLQEEVNPLMSAALANGLEIGAVHNHFFYEEPRIFYMHIHGMGAQRSWPRSLRRP
;
A
#
# COMPACT_ATOMS: atom_id res chain seq x y z
N MET A 1 5.02 -0.85 50.13
CA MET A 1 4.19 -0.05 49.21
C MET A 1 4.19 -0.80 47.89
N ALA A 2 3.11 -1.53 47.59
CA ALA A 2 2.99 -2.30 46.36
C ALA A 2 2.35 -1.42 45.29
N ASP A 3 3.06 -1.20 44.19
CA ASP A 3 2.59 -0.44 43.04
C ASP A 3 1.63 -1.31 42.23
N HIS A 4 0.33 -1.08 42.38
CA HIS A 4 -0.70 -1.70 41.56
C HIS A 4 -0.91 -0.87 40.29
N SER A 5 0.07 -0.94 39.37
CA SER A 5 -0.11 -0.34 38.05
C SER A 5 -1.12 -1.17 37.25
N PHE A 6 -2.30 -0.61 37.02
CA PHE A 6 -3.35 -1.21 36.21
C PHE A 6 -2.86 -1.41 34.77
N SER A 7 -2.70 -2.66 34.31
CA SER A 7 -2.18 -2.95 32.97
C SER A 7 -3.28 -2.90 31.92
N ARG A 8 -2.93 -2.51 30.68
CA ARG A 8 -3.84 -2.62 29.51
C ARG A 8 -4.41 -4.04 29.34
N ARG A 9 -3.70 -5.06 29.82
CA ARG A 9 -4.15 -6.47 29.82
C ARG A 9 -5.24 -6.75 30.86
N ASP A 10 -5.27 -6.01 31.97
CA ASP A 10 -6.29 -6.12 33.01
C ASP A 10 -7.59 -5.45 32.55
N TRP A 11 -7.47 -4.34 31.81
CA TRP A 11 -8.60 -3.62 31.23
C TRP A 11 -9.41 -4.50 30.24
N LEU A 12 -8.72 -5.20 29.32
CA LEU A 12 -9.38 -6.06 28.33
C LEU A 12 -10.16 -7.24 28.96
N LYS A 13 -9.75 -7.70 30.15
CA LYS A 13 -10.47 -8.76 30.88
C LYS A 13 -11.70 -8.23 31.64
N ALA A 14 -11.72 -6.95 32.00
CA ALA A 14 -12.77 -6.36 32.83
C ALA A 14 -14.00 -5.86 32.03
N THR A 15 -13.87 -5.65 30.71
CA THR A 15 -14.91 -5.05 29.86
C THR A 15 -16.03 -6.00 29.40
N ALA A 16 -16.25 -7.15 30.04
CA ALA A 16 -17.32 -8.07 29.64
C ALA A 16 -18.72 -7.68 30.18
N LEU A 17 -18.86 -6.73 31.11
CA LEU A 17 -20.15 -6.41 31.74
C LEU A 17 -20.31 -4.90 32.00
N ALA A 18 -20.67 -4.14 30.96
CA ALA A 18 -21.27 -2.82 31.12
C ALA A 18 -22.06 -2.43 29.85
N SER A 19 -23.24 -3.04 29.68
CA SER A 19 -24.22 -2.57 28.69
C SER A 19 -25.03 -1.41 29.28
N ALA A 20 -24.54 -0.18 29.11
CA ALA A 20 -25.37 1.01 29.27
C ALA A 20 -25.90 1.44 27.89
N PRO A 21 -27.22 1.60 27.70
CA PRO A 21 -27.76 2.06 26.43
C PRO A 21 -27.46 3.55 26.27
N LEU A 22 -26.54 3.88 25.37
CA LEU A 22 -26.32 5.26 24.93
C LEU A 22 -27.49 5.65 24.02
N VAL A 23 -28.31 6.61 24.47
CA VAL A 23 -29.33 7.22 23.62
C VAL A 23 -28.62 8.09 22.59
N LEU A 24 -28.41 7.55 21.39
CA LEU A 24 -27.93 8.28 20.23
C LEU A 24 -29.06 9.20 19.72
N GLY A 25 -28.85 10.52 19.84
CA GLY A 25 -29.60 11.50 19.06
C GLY A 25 -29.39 11.27 17.56
N PRO A 26 -30.26 11.83 16.69
CA PRO A 26 -30.21 11.55 15.26
C PRO A 26 -28.88 12.03 14.68
N VAL A 27 -28.03 11.07 14.34
CA VAL A 27 -26.86 11.30 13.50
C VAL A 27 -27.39 11.79 12.17
N SER A 28 -27.21 13.07 11.87
CA SER A 28 -27.42 13.58 10.52
C SER A 28 -26.49 12.81 9.60
N ALA A 29 -27.06 11.92 8.80
CA ALA A 29 -26.31 11.20 7.78
C ALA A 29 -25.70 12.26 6.85
N PHE A 30 -24.38 12.40 6.87
CA PHE A 30 -23.66 13.00 5.77
C PHE A 30 -23.92 12.11 4.55
N ALA A 31 -24.95 12.45 3.77
CA ALA A 31 -25.12 11.94 2.42
C ALA A 31 -24.01 12.56 1.58
N GLY A 32 -22.80 12.00 1.68
CA GLY A 32 -21.76 12.26 0.69
C GLY A 32 -22.33 11.85 -0.66
N ALA A 33 -22.52 12.81 -1.56
CA ALA A 33 -22.95 12.53 -2.92
C ALA A 33 -21.92 11.56 -3.53
N THR A 34 -22.32 10.31 -3.77
CA THR A 34 -21.56 9.42 -4.63
C THR A 34 -21.66 10.01 -6.02
N VAL A 35 -20.58 10.61 -6.52
CA VAL A 35 -20.48 10.92 -7.94
C VAL A 35 -20.05 9.63 -8.62
N PRO A 36 -20.94 8.90 -9.33
CA PRO A 36 -20.53 7.76 -10.13
C PRO A 36 -19.76 8.30 -11.34
N GLY A 37 -18.46 8.51 -11.17
CA GLY A 37 -17.58 8.85 -12.28
C GLY A 37 -16.69 7.66 -12.62
N LYS A 38 -16.66 7.29 -13.90
CA LYS A 38 -15.60 6.43 -14.42
C LYS A 38 -14.35 7.28 -14.59
N THR A 39 -13.22 6.84 -14.06
CA THR A 39 -11.95 7.52 -14.31
C THR A 39 -11.59 7.40 -15.79
N PRO A 40 -11.11 8.48 -16.45
CA PRO A 40 -10.69 8.42 -17.85
C PRO A 40 -9.62 7.35 -18.09
N PRO A 41 -9.62 6.69 -19.27
CA PRO A 41 -8.60 5.71 -19.61
C PRO A 41 -7.21 6.35 -19.68
N LEU A 42 -6.16 5.56 -19.46
CA LEU A 42 -4.78 5.98 -19.75
C LEU A 42 -4.56 5.94 -21.27
N SER A 43 -3.96 6.99 -21.83
CA SER A 43 -3.59 6.98 -23.25
C SER A 43 -2.39 6.06 -23.51
N ALA A 44 -2.18 5.67 -24.77
CA ALA A 44 -0.98 4.91 -25.14
C ALA A 44 0.32 5.65 -24.79
N ALA A 45 0.33 6.99 -24.87
CA ALA A 45 1.46 7.81 -24.48
C ALA A 45 1.70 7.79 -22.96
N ASP A 46 0.63 7.80 -22.16
CA ASP A 46 0.75 7.67 -20.70
C ASP A 46 1.31 6.31 -20.31
N ILE A 47 0.79 5.23 -20.91
CA ILE A 47 1.30 3.88 -20.68
C ILE A 47 2.78 3.78 -21.05
N ALA A 48 3.17 4.29 -22.22
CA ALA A 48 4.57 4.30 -22.64
C ALA A 48 5.45 5.10 -21.68
N ALA A 49 4.98 6.24 -21.17
CA ALA A 49 5.71 7.04 -20.18
C ALA A 49 5.84 6.29 -18.85
N ILE A 50 4.79 5.61 -18.38
CA ILE A 50 4.81 4.78 -17.17
C ILE A 50 5.80 3.63 -17.32
N GLU A 51 5.73 2.87 -18.40
CA GLU A 51 6.64 1.74 -18.65
C GLU A 51 8.09 2.22 -18.79
N ALA A 52 8.30 3.36 -19.46
CA ALA A 52 9.61 3.99 -19.53
C ALA A 52 10.10 4.43 -18.14
N ALA A 53 9.21 4.92 -17.26
CA ALA A 53 9.44 5.36 -15.88
C ALA A 53 9.62 4.19 -14.88
N MET A 54 9.09 3.01 -15.19
CA MET A 54 9.24 1.76 -14.41
C MET A 54 10.36 0.86 -14.96
N GLY A 55 10.78 1.04 -16.21
CA GLY A 55 11.81 0.23 -16.86
C GLY A 55 11.39 -1.20 -17.16
N LYS A 56 10.09 -1.47 -17.06
CA LYS A 56 9.47 -2.76 -17.32
C LYS A 56 8.06 -2.51 -17.81
N LYS A 57 7.54 -3.45 -18.62
CA LYS A 57 6.16 -3.41 -19.09
C LYS A 57 5.20 -3.82 -17.98
N GLY A 58 4.00 -3.29 -18.04
CA GLY A 58 2.90 -3.66 -17.14
C GLY A 58 1.69 -4.19 -17.89
N THR A 59 0.61 -4.38 -17.16
CA THR A 59 -0.68 -4.81 -17.69
C THR A 59 -1.68 -3.66 -17.54
N TYR A 60 -2.29 -3.25 -18.64
CA TYR A 60 -3.41 -2.31 -18.61
C TYR A 60 -4.75 -3.05 -18.61
N VAL A 61 -5.60 -2.74 -17.64
CA VAL A 61 -6.96 -3.30 -17.53
C VAL A 61 -7.96 -2.19 -17.84
N GLU A 62 -8.53 -2.20 -19.05
CA GLU A 62 -9.42 -1.14 -19.55
C GLU A 62 -10.66 -0.95 -18.68
N ALA A 63 -11.27 -2.05 -18.23
CA ALA A 63 -12.43 -2.03 -17.33
C ALA A 63 -12.15 -1.28 -16.00
N GLN A 64 -10.89 -1.19 -15.59
CA GLN A 64 -10.46 -0.52 -14.36
C GLN A 64 -9.70 0.79 -14.64
N ALA A 65 -9.48 1.15 -15.91
CA ALA A 65 -8.62 2.25 -16.34
C ALA A 65 -7.26 2.30 -15.60
N THR A 66 -6.70 1.12 -15.29
CA THR A 66 -5.54 0.99 -14.39
C THR A 66 -4.42 0.25 -15.11
N HIS A 67 -3.22 0.82 -15.07
CA HIS A 67 -2.00 0.16 -15.51
C HIS A 67 -1.23 -0.33 -14.28
N SER A 68 -0.98 -1.64 -14.20
CA SER A 68 -0.29 -2.28 -13.08
C SER A 68 1.02 -2.89 -13.53
N THR A 69 2.07 -2.67 -12.75
CA THR A 69 3.41 -3.19 -12.97
C THR A 69 3.80 -4.06 -11.78
N SER A 70 4.08 -5.34 -12.03
CA SER A 70 4.50 -6.29 -10.99
C SER A 70 5.97 -6.07 -10.60
N LEU A 71 6.24 -6.18 -9.31
CA LEU A 71 7.57 -6.10 -8.69
C LEU A 71 7.87 -7.40 -7.92
N PRO A 72 8.08 -8.54 -8.60
CA PRO A 72 8.35 -9.79 -7.91
C PRO A 72 9.74 -9.79 -7.27
N ARG A 73 9.86 -10.31 -6.04
CA ARG A 73 11.15 -10.55 -5.36
C ARG A 73 11.72 -11.93 -5.67
N ASN A 74 11.90 -12.22 -6.97
CA ASN A 74 12.44 -13.50 -7.44
C ASN A 74 13.92 -13.71 -7.02
N ASP A 75 14.58 -12.67 -6.55
CA ASP A 75 15.91 -12.68 -5.93
C ASP A 75 15.91 -13.33 -4.55
N LEU A 76 14.77 -13.38 -3.86
CA LEU A 76 14.69 -13.87 -2.49
C LEU A 76 14.38 -15.36 -2.42
N LYS A 77 14.93 -16.01 -1.39
CA LYS A 77 14.57 -17.36 -0.96
C LYS A 77 13.94 -17.26 0.41
N ILE A 78 12.62 -17.37 0.47
CA ILE A 78 11.88 -17.20 1.71
C ILE A 78 11.57 -18.55 2.34
N THR A 79 11.74 -18.62 3.65
CA THR A 79 11.22 -19.71 4.47
C THR A 79 10.29 -19.17 5.55
N ILE A 80 9.33 -19.98 6.01
CA ILE A 80 8.52 -19.69 7.19
C ILE A 80 8.67 -20.87 8.14
N LYS A 81 9.21 -20.62 9.34
CA LYS A 81 9.62 -21.69 10.27
C LYS A 81 10.52 -22.76 9.64
N GLY A 82 11.40 -22.35 8.73
CA GLY A 82 12.33 -23.24 8.02
C GLY A 82 11.77 -23.93 6.77
N GLU A 83 10.46 -23.86 6.53
CA GLU A 83 9.85 -24.45 5.34
C GLU A 83 9.89 -23.45 4.17
N PRO A 84 10.39 -23.83 2.98
CA PRO A 84 10.47 -22.95 1.84
C PRO A 84 9.08 -22.60 1.29
N VAL A 85 8.87 -21.33 0.95
CA VAL A 85 7.62 -20.85 0.36
C VAL A 85 7.86 -20.13 -0.97
N PRO A 86 6.96 -20.25 -1.96
CA PRO A 86 7.14 -19.60 -3.25
C PRO A 86 6.86 -18.10 -3.16
N ILE A 87 7.48 -17.29 -4.03
CA ILE A 87 7.26 -15.83 -4.09
C ILE A 87 5.80 -15.46 -4.33
N ALA A 88 5.07 -16.28 -5.11
CA ALA A 88 3.64 -16.10 -5.34
C ALA A 88 2.77 -16.21 -4.07
N PHE A 89 3.34 -16.67 -2.95
CA PHE A 89 2.65 -16.75 -1.65
C PHE A 89 2.45 -15.39 -0.97
N GLY A 90 2.89 -14.28 -1.59
CA GLY A 90 2.71 -12.93 -1.07
C GLY A 90 3.99 -12.10 -0.99
N PHE A 91 5.09 -12.53 -1.63
CA PHE A 91 6.37 -11.80 -1.63
C PHE A 91 6.59 -11.04 -2.94
N GLY A 92 5.52 -10.72 -3.66
CA GLY A 92 5.54 -9.90 -4.87
C GLY A 92 4.89 -8.55 -4.61
N GLY A 93 5.62 -7.47 -4.89
CA GLY A 93 5.07 -6.12 -4.88
C GLY A 93 4.40 -5.73 -6.19
N TRP A 94 3.82 -4.55 -6.22
CA TRP A 94 3.19 -3.96 -7.40
C TRP A 94 3.16 -2.44 -7.33
N VAL A 95 3.03 -1.80 -8.50
CA VAL A 95 2.71 -0.39 -8.66
C VAL A 95 1.55 -0.28 -9.62
N ALA A 96 0.49 0.44 -9.25
CA ALA A 96 -0.67 0.67 -10.09
C ALA A 96 -0.91 2.17 -10.25
N ILE A 97 -1.23 2.57 -11.47
CA ILE A 97 -1.45 3.96 -11.85
C ILE A 97 -2.78 4.07 -12.60
N LYS A 98 -3.56 5.10 -12.27
CA LYS A 98 -4.82 5.46 -12.94
C LYS A 98 -5.05 6.96 -12.89
N HIS A 99 -5.86 7.50 -13.80
CA HIS A 99 -6.30 8.89 -13.73
C HIS A 99 -7.15 9.16 -12.49
N THR A 100 -7.11 10.41 -12.02
CA THR A 100 -8.16 10.98 -11.16
C THR A 100 -9.45 11.13 -11.96
N LEU A 101 -10.55 11.36 -11.24
CA LEU A 101 -11.88 11.43 -11.85
C LEU A 101 -12.03 12.55 -12.88
N ASP A 102 -11.36 13.68 -12.63
CA ASP A 102 -11.35 14.85 -13.53
C ASP A 102 -10.34 14.72 -14.69
N GLY A 103 -9.55 13.64 -14.73
CA GLY A 103 -8.54 13.39 -15.75
C GLY A 103 -7.35 14.35 -15.72
N LYS A 104 -7.21 15.19 -14.68
CA LYS A 104 -6.15 16.22 -14.61
C LYS A 104 -4.85 15.71 -14.00
N SER A 105 -4.91 14.63 -13.23
CA SER A 105 -3.75 13.99 -12.62
C SER A 105 -3.87 12.48 -12.60
N ALA A 106 -2.82 11.81 -12.14
CA ALA A 106 -2.80 10.39 -11.82
C ALA A 106 -2.78 10.19 -10.31
N MET A 107 -3.35 9.07 -9.89
CA MET A 107 -3.07 8.42 -8.62
C MET A 107 -2.08 7.27 -8.88
N LEU A 108 -1.04 7.20 -8.07
CA LEU A 108 -0.17 6.03 -7.95
C LEU A 108 -0.44 5.36 -6.61
N MET A 109 -0.58 4.04 -6.63
CA MET A 109 -0.60 3.19 -5.45
C MET A 109 0.44 2.09 -5.62
N SER A 110 1.07 1.65 -4.54
CA SER A 110 2.04 0.58 -4.57
C SER A 110 2.07 -0.16 -3.25
N ASP A 111 2.34 -1.46 -3.33
CA ASP A 111 2.80 -2.29 -2.23
C ASP A 111 4.17 -2.84 -2.63
N THR A 112 5.20 -2.59 -1.81
CA THR A 112 6.58 -3.02 -2.08
C THR A 112 7.01 -4.03 -1.03
N VAL A 113 7.80 -5.01 -1.45
CA VAL A 113 8.33 -6.08 -0.58
C VAL A 113 9.81 -5.84 -0.38
N LEU A 114 10.22 -5.67 0.87
CA LEU A 114 11.51 -5.11 1.26
C LEU A 114 12.22 -5.98 2.29
N LEU A 115 13.54 -6.04 2.16
CA LEU A 115 14.44 -6.43 3.24
C LEU A 115 14.56 -5.28 4.25
N GLN A 116 15.03 -5.59 5.46
CA GLN A 116 15.19 -4.63 6.56
C GLN A 116 16.00 -3.40 6.14
N GLU A 117 17.09 -3.61 5.41
CA GLU A 117 18.01 -2.60 4.92
C GLU A 117 17.42 -1.71 3.81
N GLU A 118 16.38 -2.18 3.12
CA GLU A 118 15.76 -1.49 1.98
C GLU A 118 14.65 -0.52 2.43
N VAL A 119 14.11 -0.68 3.65
CA VAL A 119 13.00 0.14 4.18
C VAL A 119 13.33 1.63 4.17
N ASN A 120 14.39 2.06 4.87
CA ASN A 120 14.71 3.48 4.99
C ASN A 120 15.17 4.13 3.67
N PRO A 121 16.00 3.46 2.84
CA PRO A 121 16.36 3.98 1.52
C PRO A 121 15.14 4.22 0.63
N LEU A 122 14.22 3.25 0.53
CA LEU A 122 13.02 3.42 -0.29
C LEU A 122 12.10 4.49 0.28
N MET A 123 11.87 4.50 1.60
CA MET A 123 11.05 5.52 2.25
C MET A 123 11.57 6.93 1.96
N SER A 124 12.87 7.14 2.13
CA SER A 124 13.51 8.43 1.90
C SER A 124 13.42 8.85 0.43
N ALA A 125 13.65 7.91 -0.49
CA ALA A 125 13.51 8.16 -1.92
C ALA A 125 12.07 8.49 -2.32
N ALA A 126 11.07 7.83 -1.74
CA ALA A 126 9.67 8.09 -1.99
C ALA A 126 9.28 9.51 -1.53
N LEU A 127 9.61 9.85 -0.29
CA LEU A 127 9.32 11.18 0.29
C LEU A 127 10.01 12.31 -0.47
N ALA A 128 11.29 12.13 -0.85
CA ALA A 128 12.04 13.12 -1.63
C ALA A 128 11.43 13.39 -3.02
N ASN A 129 10.61 12.49 -3.53
CA ASN A 129 9.91 12.63 -4.82
C ASN A 129 8.42 12.99 -4.64
N GLY A 130 8.02 13.44 -3.45
CA GLY A 130 6.64 13.86 -3.19
C GLY A 130 5.62 12.72 -3.12
N LEU A 131 6.09 11.47 -2.88
CA LEU A 131 5.22 10.35 -2.56
C LEU A 131 4.96 10.30 -1.06
N GLU A 132 3.87 9.65 -0.68
CA GLU A 132 3.44 9.47 0.69
C GLU A 132 3.52 7.99 1.10
N ILE A 133 3.93 7.77 2.35
CA ILE A 133 4.00 6.43 2.93
C ILE A 133 2.68 6.17 3.66
N GLY A 134 1.90 5.22 3.14
CA GLY A 134 0.64 4.81 3.76
C GLY A 134 0.85 3.92 4.98
N ALA A 135 1.78 2.96 4.89
CA ALA A 135 2.12 2.07 5.99
C ALA A 135 3.45 1.35 5.78
N VAL A 136 4.01 0.84 6.88
CA VAL A 136 5.04 -0.19 6.90
C VAL A 136 4.58 -1.30 7.83
N HIS A 137 4.52 -2.54 7.34
CA HIS A 137 4.01 -3.68 8.11
C HIS A 137 4.65 -4.99 7.65
N ASN A 138 4.29 -6.10 8.30
CA ASN A 138 4.74 -7.45 7.95
C ASN A 138 3.50 -8.34 7.80
N HIS A 139 3.48 -9.25 6.82
CA HIS A 139 2.36 -10.19 6.63
C HIS A 139 2.52 -11.47 7.45
N PHE A 140 3.76 -11.91 7.67
CA PHE A 140 4.07 -13.21 8.26
C PHE A 140 4.84 -13.08 9.59
N PHE A 141 4.81 -14.17 10.35
CA PHE A 141 5.66 -14.37 11.52
C PHE A 141 6.65 -15.49 11.21
N TYR A 142 7.88 -15.36 11.73
CA TYR A 142 8.95 -16.35 11.59
C TYR A 142 9.38 -16.59 10.13
N GLU A 143 9.17 -15.61 9.28
CA GLU A 143 9.72 -15.58 7.94
C GLU A 143 11.19 -15.21 7.96
N GLU A 144 11.99 -15.92 7.17
CA GLU A 144 13.42 -15.66 6.99
C GLU A 144 13.75 -15.60 5.50
N PRO A 145 14.44 -14.54 5.03
CA PRO A 145 14.81 -13.33 5.78
C PRO A 145 13.58 -12.52 6.23
N ARG A 146 13.74 -11.65 7.23
CA ARG A 146 12.66 -10.76 7.70
C ARG A 146 12.19 -9.85 6.56
N ILE A 147 10.88 -9.90 6.24
CA ILE A 147 10.29 -9.16 5.12
C ILE A 147 9.33 -8.08 5.61
N PHE A 148 9.53 -6.87 5.12
CA PHE A 148 8.66 -5.73 5.31
C PHE A 148 7.88 -5.41 4.05
N TYR A 149 6.71 -4.82 4.24
CA TYR A 149 5.83 -4.35 3.19
C TYR A 149 5.61 -2.86 3.39
N MET A 150 5.73 -2.09 2.31
CA MET A 150 5.51 -0.65 2.36
C MET A 150 4.50 -0.21 1.32
N HIS A 151 3.42 0.39 1.82
CA HIS A 151 2.40 1.02 0.99
C HIS A 151 2.83 2.43 0.64
N ILE A 152 2.95 2.72 -0.65
CA ILE A 152 3.34 4.03 -1.17
C ILE A 152 2.22 4.55 -2.07
N HIS A 153 1.88 5.81 -1.93
CA HIS A 153 0.92 6.45 -2.81
C HIS A 153 1.30 7.87 -3.15
N GLY A 154 0.61 8.46 -4.12
CA GLY A 154 0.70 9.87 -4.39
C GLY A 154 -0.28 10.30 -5.47
N MET A 155 -0.47 11.62 -5.59
CA MET A 155 -1.15 12.23 -6.72
C MET A 155 -0.27 13.23 -7.46
N GLY A 156 -0.39 13.31 -8.78
CA GLY A 156 0.44 14.20 -9.59
C GLY A 156 0.34 13.95 -11.09
N ALA A 157 1.04 14.75 -11.90
CA ALA A 157 1.11 14.53 -13.34
C ALA A 157 1.88 13.23 -13.64
N GLN A 158 1.38 12.41 -14.57
CA GLN A 158 1.99 11.12 -14.94
C GLN A 158 3.47 11.22 -15.29
N ARG A 159 3.86 12.36 -15.87
CA ARG A 159 5.23 12.61 -16.33
C ARG A 159 6.22 12.84 -15.19
N SER A 160 5.78 13.01 -13.94
CA SER A 160 6.64 13.28 -12.79
C SER A 160 6.86 12.09 -11.85
N TRP A 161 6.32 10.90 -12.15
CA TRP A 161 6.49 9.74 -11.25
C TRP A 161 7.93 9.20 -11.30
N PRO A 162 8.56 8.95 -10.14
CA PRO A 162 9.99 8.73 -10.05
C PRO A 162 10.43 7.31 -10.43
N ARG A 163 11.68 7.20 -10.87
CA ARG A 163 12.37 5.92 -11.14
C ARG A 163 12.73 5.13 -9.87
N SER A 164 12.49 5.67 -8.69
CA SER A 164 12.86 5.05 -7.40
C SER A 164 12.11 3.74 -7.15
N LEU A 165 10.90 3.58 -7.69
CA LEU A 165 10.10 2.34 -7.58
C LEU A 165 10.64 1.18 -8.44
N ARG A 166 11.73 1.38 -9.19
CA ARG A 166 12.32 0.33 -10.03
C ARG A 166 13.16 -0.68 -9.26
N ARG A 167 13.64 -0.29 -8.08
CA ARG A 167 14.53 -1.09 -7.24
C ARG A 167 13.98 -1.07 -5.81
N PRO A 168 13.17 -2.06 -5.40
CA PRO A 168 13.30 -2.57 -4.04
C PRO A 168 14.69 -3.20 -3.91
#